data_AF-A0A6N9ZPD6-F1
#
_entry.id   AF-A0A6N9ZPD6-F1
#
_cell.length_a   1.000
_cell.length_b   1.000
_cell.length_c   1.000
_cell.angle_alpha   90.00
_cell.angle_beta   90.00
_cell.angle_gamma   90.00
#
_symmetry.space_group_name_H-M   'P 1'
#
loop_
_entity.id
_entity.type
_entity.pdbx_description
1 polymer ?
#
loop_
_entity_poly.entity_id
_entity_poly.type
_entity_poly.pdbx_seq_one_letter_code
_entity_poly.pdbx_strand_id
1 'polypeptide(L)' 'MNRSRFFAIFAFVTLVAFCAVILAFVPRFDLAAALLIGIVPAGYDIWDQLFRRRPSKSSG' A
#
# COMPACT_ATOMS: atom_id res chain seq x y z
N MET A 1 1.61 17.90 -4.03
CA MET A 1 0.99 16.71 -3.41
C MET A 1 0.67 17.03 -1.96
N ASN A 2 -0.56 16.78 -1.48
CA ASN A 2 -0.90 16.98 -0.06
C ASN A 2 0.01 16.13 0.84
N ARG A 3 0.50 16.69 1.96
CA ARG A 3 1.37 16.01 2.93
C ARG A 3 0.83 14.63 3.34
N SER A 4 -0.50 14.50 3.47
CA SER A 4 -1.17 13.23 3.79
C SER A 4 -0.95 12.14 2.74
N ARG A 5 -0.91 12.48 1.45
CA ARG A 5 -0.65 11.52 0.37
C ARG A 5 0.80 11.07 0.36
N PHE A 6 1.73 12.00 0.61
CA PHE A 6 3.15 11.65 0.71
C PHE A 6 3.39 10.69 1.88
N PHE A 7 2.78 10.96 3.03
CA PHE A 7 2.88 10.10 4.20
C PHE A 7 2.30 8.70 3.95
N ALA A 8 1.15 8.60 3.28
CA ALA A 8 0.53 7.32 2.93
C ALA A 8 1.42 6.48 1.99
N ILE A 9 1.98 7.10 0.95
CA ILE A 9 2.91 6.43 0.03
C ILE A 9 4.17 5.98 0.79
N PHE A 10 4.74 6.85 1.62
CA PHE A 10 5.93 6.53 2.39
C PHE A 10 5.70 5.36 3.37
N ALA A 11 4.58 5.36 4.08
CA ALA A 11 4.21 4.28 4.99
C ALA A 11 4.05 2.94 4.25
N PHE A 12 3.43 2.96 3.07
CA PHE A 12 3.28 1.75 2.26
C PHE A 12 4.60 1.22 1.71
N VAL A 13 5.47 2.10 1.20
CA VAL A 13 6.81 1.70 0.74
C VAL A 13 7.61 1.09 1.90
N THR A 14 7.52 1.69 3.08
CA THR A 14 8.18 1.16 4.29
C THR A 14 7.65 -0.22 4.67
N LEU A 15 6.32 -0.43 4.61
CA LEU A 15 5.69 -1.73 4.84
C LEU A 15 6.19 -2.78 3.85
N VAL A 16 6.20 -2.47 2.55
CA VAL A 16 6.69 -3.38 1.51
C VAL A 16 8.16 -3.73 1.72
N ALA A 17 9.00 -2.75 2.04
CA ALA A 17 10.41 -2.96 2.33
C ALA A 17 10.62 -3.89 3.54
N PHE A 18 9.86 -3.69 4.61
CA PHE A 18 9.89 -4.57 5.78
C PHE A 18 9.49 -6.01 5.44
N CYS A 19 8.43 -6.18 4.64
CA CYS A 19 7.99 -7.51 4.19
C CYS A 19 9.03 -8.19 3.30
N ALA A 20 9.71 -7.44 2.43
CA ALA A 20 10.81 -7.97 1.61
C ALA A 20 11.98 -8.47 2.46
N VAL A 21 12.34 -7.74 3.53
CA VAL A 21 13.35 -8.18 4.50
C VAL A 21 12.92 -9.49 5.15
N ILE A 22 11.68 -9.59 5.64
CA ILE A 22 11.16 -10.82 6.24
C ILE A 22 11.29 -12.01 5.28
N LEU A 23 10.90 -11.82 4.01
CA LEU A 23 10.96 -12.88 3.00
C LEU A 23 12.39 -13.30 2.64
N ALA A 24 13.34 -12.37 2.66
CA ALA A 24 14.74 -12.66 2.42
C ALA A 24 15.36 -13.54 3.52
N PHE A 25 14.98 -13.32 4.78
CA PHE A 25 15.53 -14.06 5.93
C PHE A 25 14.69 -15.28 6.34
N VAL A 26 13.42 -15.35 5.92
CA VAL A 26 12.50 -16.46 6.23
C VAL A 26 11.81 -16.92 4.94
N PRO A 27 12.46 -17.77 4.12
CA PRO A 27 11.91 -18.22 2.84
C PRO A 27 10.85 -19.30 3.05
N ARG A 28 9.66 -18.87 3.49
CA ARG A 28 8.48 -19.73 3.63
C ARG A 28 7.41 -19.27 2.65
N PHE A 29 6.97 -20.17 1.78
CA PHE A 29 5.92 -19.86 0.79
C PHE A 29 4.61 -19.44 1.44
N ASP A 30 4.24 -20.06 2.56
CA ASP A 30 3.02 -19.73 3.32
C ASP A 30 3.04 -18.29 3.84
N LEU A 31 4.21 -17.85 4.33
CA LEU A 31 4.45 -16.48 4.79
C LEU A 31 4.36 -15.48 3.62
N ALA A 32 4.93 -15.83 2.47
CA ALA A 32 4.85 -15.01 1.26
C ALA A 32 3.40 -14.84 0.79
N ALA A 33 2.61 -15.92 0.78
CA ALA A 33 1.20 -15.87 0.42
C ALA A 33 0.40 -14.98 1.40
N ALA A 34 0.61 -15.15 2.71
CA ALA A 34 -0.05 -14.32 3.73
C ALA A 34 0.29 -12.83 3.58
N LEU A 35 1.57 -12.51 3.33
CA LEU A 35 2.01 -11.14 3.10
C LEU A 35 1.42 -10.55 1.82
N LEU A 36 1.37 -11.32 0.73
CA LEU A 36 0.77 -10.86 -0.53
C LEU A 36 -0.73 -10.55 -0.36
N ILE A 37 -1.47 -11.38 0.38
CA ILE A 37 -2.89 -11.15 0.66
C ILE A 37 -3.10 -9.84 1.43
N GLY A 38 -2.16 -9.43 2.30
CA GLY A 38 -2.25 -8.14 3.00
C GLY A 38 -1.79 -6.95 2.17
N ILE A 39 -0.68 -7.10 1.44
CA ILE A 39 -0.04 -5.99 0.71
C ILE A 39 -0.83 -5.63 -0.57
N VAL A 40 -1.38 -6.62 -1.28
CA VAL A 40 -2.07 -6.38 -2.56
C VAL A 40 -3.30 -5.47 -2.40
N PRO A 41 -4.23 -5.72 -1.45
CA PRO A 41 -5.36 -4.83 -1.20
C PRO A 41 -4.93 -3.45 -0.71
N ALA A 42 -3.92 -3.37 0.16
CA ALA A 42 -3.40 -2.10 0.66
C ALA A 42 -2.79 -1.26 -0.48
N GLY A 43 -2.07 -1.89 -1.41
CA GLY A 43 -1.55 -1.23 -2.60
C GLY A 43 -2.66 -0.77 -3.55
N TYR A 44 -3.71 -1.58 -3.72
CA TYR A 44 -4.87 -1.21 -4.53
C TYR A 44 -5.63 -0.02 -3.95
N ASP A 45 -5.84 0.01 -2.63
CA ASP A 45 -6.51 1.13 -1.95
C ASP A 45 -5.72 2.43 -2.12
N ILE A 46 -4.40 2.39 -1.98
CA ILE A 46 -3.53 3.56 -2.20
C ILE A 46 -3.53 4.00 -3.66
N TRP A 47 -3.53 3.04 -4.60
CA TRP A 47 -3.64 3.34 -6.03
C TRP A 47 -4.98 4.03 -6.36
N ASP A 48 -6.08 3.50 -5.85
CA ASP A 48 -7.41 4.11 -6.01
C ASP A 48 -7.43 5.53 -5.39
N GLN A 49 -6.90 5.72 -4.18
CA GLN A 49 -6.81 7.05 -3.56
C GLN A 49 -5.92 8.04 -4.32
N LEU A 50 -4.84 7.57 -4.95
CA LEU A 50 -3.88 8.43 -5.64
C LEU A 50 -4.37 8.83 -7.04
N PHE A 51 -4.97 7.89 -7.78
CA PHE A 51 -5.37 8.08 -9.17
C PHE A 51 -6.86 8.38 -9.35
N ARG A 52 -7.73 7.81 -8.50
CA ARG A 52 -9.16 8.05 -8.53
C ARG A 52 -9.47 9.30 -7.72
N ARG A 53 -9.21 10.45 -8.34
CA ARG A 53 -9.80 11.72 -7.90
C ARG A 53 -11.31 11.55 -7.95
N ARG A 54 -11.97 11.31 -6.80
CA ARG A 54 -13.42 11.51 -6.72
C ARG A 54 -13.69 12.93 -7.22
N PRO A 55 -14.59 13.15 -8.20
CA PRO A 55 -15.11 14.49 -8.39
C PRO A 55 -15.71 14.89 -7.05
N SER A 56 -15.13 15.91 -6.42
CA SER A 56 -15.79 16.59 -5.31
C SER A 56 -17.17 16.97 -5.83
N LYS A 57 -18.21 16.33 -5.30
CA LYS A 57 -19.58 16.71 -5.62
C LYS A 57 -19.72 18.15 -5.15
N SER A 58 -19.56 19.08 -6.09
CA SER A 58 -19.95 20.48 -5.94
C SER A 58 -21.47 20.47 -5.89
N SER A 59 -22.05 20.16 -4.73
CA SER A 59 -23.41 20.55 -4.42
C SER A 59 -23.34 22.03 -4.05
N GLY A 60 -23.72 22.87 -5.02
CA GLY A 60 -23.99 24.28 -4.82
C GLY A 60 -25.28 24.53 -4.05
#